data_AF-A0A509KYK4-F1
#
_entry.id   AF-A0A509KYK4-F1
#
_cell.length_a   1.000
_cell.length_b   1.000
_cell.length_c   1.000
_cell.angle_alpha   90.00
_cell.angle_beta   90.00
_cell.angle_gamma   90.00
#
_symmetry.space_group_name_H-M   'P 1'
#
loop_
_entity.id
_entity.type
_entity.pdbx_description
1 polymer ?
#
loop_
_entity_poly.entity_id
_entity_poly.type
_entity_poly.pdbx_seq_one_letter_code
_entity_poly.pdbx_strand_id
1 'polypeptide(L)'
;METKVALEKSQKMPVEPASGTSRKTVEDICKTYGLDIDTVMAGFVAHKIRASADMTLRTIAEQNNIGTEEIYAVILKTSPAPGTATVTPGENKAQPNNRAPSGLGRMTLDDVCRTYNINLNAALERLAGKGITALSGDKMSQISDKYDITRRELYEIMK
;
A
#
# COMPACT_ATOMS: atom_id res chain seq x y z
N MET A 1 4.98 28.61 -37.93
CA MET A 1 4.57 28.97 -36.56
C MET A 1 5.09 27.88 -35.66
N GLU A 2 5.99 28.26 -34.76
CA GLU A 2 6.94 27.38 -34.06
C GLU A 2 6.31 26.33 -33.15
N THR A 3 6.82 25.12 -33.29
CA THR A 3 6.67 23.96 -32.41
C THR A 3 7.36 24.22 -31.07
N LYS A 4 6.59 24.50 -30.00
CA LYS A 4 7.01 24.44 -28.58
C LYS A 4 5.75 24.07 -27.79
N VAL A 5 5.66 22.98 -27.03
CA VAL A 5 6.51 22.59 -25.91
C VAL A 5 6.34 21.08 -25.69
N ALA A 6 7.44 20.34 -25.84
CA ALA A 6 7.64 19.11 -25.08
C ALA A 6 7.94 19.52 -23.63
N LEU A 7 7.09 19.11 -22.70
CA LEU A 7 7.44 19.09 -21.28
C LEU A 7 6.90 17.79 -20.68
N GLU A 8 7.54 16.68 -21.07
CA GLU A 8 7.71 15.52 -20.21
C GLU A 8 8.43 15.96 -18.94
N LYS A 9 7.65 16.50 -18.00
CA LYS A 9 8.01 16.49 -16.60
C LYS A 9 7.11 15.44 -15.98
N SER A 10 7.65 14.25 -15.81
CA SER A 10 7.22 13.26 -14.82
C SER A 10 7.42 13.85 -13.42
N GLN A 11 6.68 14.94 -13.15
CA GLN A 11 6.66 15.63 -11.89
C GLN A 11 5.75 14.79 -11.01
N LYS A 12 6.35 14.08 -10.05
CA LYS A 12 5.60 13.31 -9.06
C LYS A 12 4.55 14.23 -8.44
N MET A 13 3.31 13.77 -8.48
CA MET A 13 2.18 14.48 -7.89
C MET A 13 2.53 14.83 -6.43
N PRO A 14 2.48 16.11 -6.04
CA PRO A 14 2.85 16.51 -4.68
C PRO A 14 1.90 15.85 -3.69
N VAL A 15 2.38 15.51 -2.48
CA VAL A 15 1.55 14.89 -1.44
C VAL A 15 0.41 15.81 -0.99
N GLU A 16 0.60 17.11 -1.12
CA GLU A 16 -0.39 18.13 -0.82
C GLU A 16 -0.96 18.73 -2.12
N PRO A 17 -2.29 18.90 -2.21
CA PRO A 17 -2.90 19.59 -3.34
C PRO A 17 -2.49 21.06 -3.33
N ALA A 18 -1.88 21.54 -4.42
CA ALA A 18 -1.59 22.96 -4.58
C ALA A 18 -2.90 23.78 -4.53
N SER A 19 -2.88 24.96 -3.92
CA SER A 19 -4.02 25.90 -3.85
C SER A 19 -4.55 26.22 -5.26
N GLY A 20 -5.62 25.54 -5.67
CA GLY A 20 -6.18 25.63 -7.02
C GLY A 20 -6.45 24.28 -7.70
N THR A 21 -5.85 23.19 -7.21
CA THR A 21 -6.04 21.84 -7.76
C THR A 21 -7.50 21.39 -7.68
N SER A 22 -8.23 21.81 -6.64
CA SER A 22 -9.66 21.53 -6.47
C SER A 22 -10.54 21.97 -7.64
N ARG A 23 -10.08 22.94 -8.44
CA ARG A 23 -10.79 23.48 -9.61
C ARG A 23 -10.41 22.77 -10.92
N LYS A 24 -9.43 21.87 -10.89
CA LYS A 24 -9.03 21.07 -12.06
C LYS A 24 -9.86 19.79 -12.15
N THR A 25 -10.05 19.33 -13.38
CA THR A 25 -10.69 18.04 -13.66
C THR A 25 -9.74 16.89 -13.39
N VAL A 26 -10.29 15.70 -13.10
CA VAL A 26 -9.46 14.50 -12.91
C VAL A 26 -8.60 14.24 -14.15
N GLU A 27 -9.15 14.45 -15.34
CA GLU A 27 -8.41 14.31 -16.59
C GLU A 27 -7.23 15.29 -16.71
N ASP A 28 -7.45 16.58 -16.40
CA ASP A 28 -6.39 17.60 -16.44
C ASP A 28 -5.26 17.26 -15.45
N ILE A 29 -5.61 16.77 -14.25
CA ILE A 29 -4.66 16.33 -13.24
C ILE A 29 -3.87 15.12 -13.75
N CYS A 30 -4.56 14.11 -14.29
CA CYS A 30 -3.90 12.91 -14.83
C CYS A 30 -2.94 13.27 -15.97
N LYS A 31 -3.36 14.15 -16.90
CA LYS A 31 -2.49 14.65 -17.97
C LYS A 31 -1.32 15.47 -17.45
N THR A 32 -1.55 16.32 -16.44
CA THR A 32 -0.51 17.18 -15.84
C THR A 32 0.60 16.36 -15.19
N TYR A 33 0.25 15.26 -14.51
CA TYR A 33 1.20 14.44 -13.74
C TYR A 33 1.56 13.10 -14.41
N GLY A 34 1.03 12.83 -15.61
CA GLY A 34 1.26 11.56 -16.33
C GLY A 34 0.63 10.35 -15.63
N LEU A 35 -0.52 10.52 -14.99
CA LEU A 35 -1.23 9.45 -14.29
C LEU A 35 -2.14 8.70 -15.28
N ASP A 36 -2.29 7.41 -15.03
CA ASP A 36 -3.23 6.58 -15.78
C ASP A 36 -4.66 6.80 -15.27
N ILE A 37 -5.52 7.33 -16.13
CA ILE A 37 -6.89 7.70 -15.76
C ILE A 37 -7.74 6.49 -15.38
N ASP A 38 -7.51 5.34 -16.03
CA ASP A 38 -8.22 4.10 -15.73
C ASP A 38 -7.89 3.62 -14.31
N THR A 39 -6.61 3.66 -13.96
CA THR A 39 -6.14 3.29 -12.61
C THR A 39 -6.68 4.24 -11.54
N VAL A 40 -6.75 5.53 -11.82
CA VAL A 40 -7.35 6.52 -10.92
C VAL A 40 -8.86 6.28 -10.74
N MET A 41 -9.59 5.99 -11.82
CA MET A 41 -11.02 5.67 -11.75
C MET A 41 -11.28 4.37 -11.00
N ALA A 42 -10.48 3.32 -11.23
CA ALA A 42 -10.53 2.08 -10.47
C ALA A 42 -10.33 2.34 -8.96
N GLY A 43 -9.42 3.25 -8.63
CA GLY A 43 -9.20 3.77 -7.30
C GLY A 43 -10.43 4.39 -6.65
N PHE A 44 -11.11 5.27 -7.36
CA PHE A 44 -12.36 5.87 -6.90
C PHE A 44 -13.45 4.83 -6.68
N VAL A 45 -13.62 3.89 -7.61
CA VAL A 45 -14.59 2.79 -7.46
C VAL A 45 -14.28 1.93 -6.24
N ALA A 46 -13.01 1.60 -5.99
CA ALA A 46 -12.58 0.85 -4.81
C ALA A 46 -12.93 1.57 -3.50
N HIS A 47 -12.86 2.90 -3.50
CA HIS A 47 -13.25 3.75 -2.37
C HIS A 47 -14.73 4.14 -2.36
N LYS A 48 -15.55 3.56 -3.26
CA LYS A 48 -16.99 3.90 -3.44
C LYS A 48 -17.24 5.39 -3.75
N ILE A 49 -16.26 6.05 -4.35
CA ILE A 49 -16.32 7.45 -4.78
C ILE A 49 -16.86 7.48 -6.21
N ARG A 50 -17.97 8.21 -6.40
CA ARG A 50 -18.52 8.52 -7.72
C ARG A 50 -17.72 9.66 -8.34
N ALA A 51 -16.83 9.32 -9.26
CA ALA A 51 -16.01 10.28 -9.98
C ALA A 51 -16.12 10.06 -11.50
N SER A 52 -15.78 11.08 -12.27
CA SER A 52 -15.67 11.01 -13.73
C SER A 52 -14.54 11.91 -14.20
N ALA A 53 -13.93 11.56 -15.34
CA ALA A 53 -12.75 12.22 -15.90
C ALA A 53 -12.98 13.73 -16.10
N ASP A 54 -14.18 14.10 -16.53
CA ASP A 54 -14.62 15.46 -16.81
C ASP A 54 -14.96 16.27 -15.55
N MET A 55 -15.17 15.60 -14.41
CA MET A 55 -15.54 16.28 -13.17
C MET A 55 -14.33 16.89 -12.47
N THR A 56 -14.55 18.03 -11.83
CA THR A 56 -13.55 18.64 -10.93
C THR A 56 -13.47 17.89 -9.61
N LEU A 57 -12.28 17.91 -8.99
CA LEU A 57 -12.08 17.37 -7.63
C LEU A 57 -13.11 17.92 -6.63
N ARG A 58 -13.43 19.22 -6.73
CA ARG A 58 -14.45 19.86 -5.90
C ARG A 58 -15.84 19.27 -6.14
N THR A 59 -16.25 19.11 -7.41
CA THR A 59 -17.56 18.54 -7.75
C THR A 59 -17.70 17.11 -7.24
N ILE A 60 -16.63 16.31 -7.34
CA ILE A 60 -16.58 14.94 -6.81
C ILE A 60 -16.70 14.96 -5.27
N ALA A 61 -16.02 15.89 -4.60
CA ALA A 61 -16.13 16.08 -3.15
C ALA A 61 -17.56 16.39 -2.72
N GLU A 62 -18.19 17.36 -3.39
CA GLU A 62 -19.57 17.77 -3.12
C GLU A 62 -20.55 16.61 -3.38
N GLN A 63 -20.39 15.87 -4.50
CA GLN A 63 -21.26 14.74 -4.83
C GLN A 63 -21.15 13.56 -3.87
N ASN A 64 -19.96 13.30 -3.34
CA ASN A 64 -19.70 12.17 -2.45
C ASN A 64 -19.74 12.55 -0.97
N ASN A 65 -19.99 13.82 -0.63
CA ASN A 65 -19.90 14.35 0.74
C ASN A 65 -18.55 14.02 1.40
N ILE A 66 -17.46 14.15 0.65
CA ILE A 66 -16.08 13.92 1.12
C ILE A 66 -15.22 15.16 0.91
N GLY A 67 -14.09 15.25 1.62
CA GLY A 67 -13.12 16.32 1.44
C GLY A 67 -12.38 16.20 0.11
N THR A 68 -12.03 17.35 -0.48
CA THR A 68 -11.19 17.38 -1.70
C THR A 68 -9.82 16.73 -1.47
N GLU A 69 -9.30 16.85 -0.24
CA GLU A 69 -8.05 16.23 0.21
C GLU A 69 -8.12 14.70 0.19
N GLU A 70 -9.24 14.11 0.60
CA GLU A 70 -9.46 12.67 0.56
C GLU A 70 -9.45 12.14 -0.88
N ILE A 71 -10.10 12.85 -1.80
CA ILE A 71 -10.10 12.50 -3.22
C ILE A 71 -8.68 12.57 -3.78
N TYR A 72 -7.97 13.64 -3.47
CA TYR A 72 -6.58 13.82 -3.87
C TYR A 72 -5.67 12.70 -3.33
N ALA A 73 -5.87 12.31 -2.07
CA ALA A 73 -5.16 11.20 -1.45
C ALA A 73 -5.48 9.85 -2.11
N VAL A 74 -6.73 9.63 -2.56
CA VAL A 74 -7.09 8.43 -3.33
C VAL A 74 -6.33 8.41 -4.65
N ILE A 75 -6.33 9.51 -5.41
CA ILE A 75 -5.55 9.63 -6.67
C ILE A 75 -4.07 9.34 -6.42
N LEU A 76 -3.49 9.88 -5.33
CA LEU A 76 -2.09 9.67 -4.98
C LEU A 76 -1.79 8.20 -4.65
N LYS A 77 -2.72 7.51 -3.95
CA LYS A 77 -2.60 6.09 -3.60
C LYS A 77 -2.80 5.18 -4.82
N THR A 78 -3.61 5.60 -5.78
CA THR A 78 -3.99 4.79 -6.94
C THR A 78 -3.09 5.05 -8.13
N SER A 79 -2.42 6.20 -8.19
CA SER A 79 -1.37 6.47 -9.16
C SER A 79 -0.20 5.52 -8.92
N PRO A 80 0.10 4.58 -9.83
CA PRO A 80 1.34 3.85 -9.77
C PRO A 80 2.43 4.85 -10.16
N ALA A 81 3.27 5.26 -9.21
CA ALA A 81 4.58 5.77 -9.61
C ALA A 81 5.19 4.74 -10.59
N PRO A 82 5.79 5.14 -11.72
CA PRO A 82 6.52 4.18 -12.55
C PRO A 82 7.68 3.65 -11.72
N GLY A 83 7.48 2.46 -11.15
CA GLY A 83 8.38 1.82 -10.21
C GLY A 83 7.82 1.72 -8.79
N THR A 84 7.50 0.48 -8.41
CA THR A 84 7.42 -0.08 -7.05
C THR A 84 6.09 -0.07 -6.29
N ALA A 85 5.54 -1.29 -6.22
CA ALA A 85 4.98 -1.94 -5.03
C ALA A 85 3.75 -1.30 -4.35
N THR A 86 2.64 -2.03 -4.47
CA THR A 86 1.63 -2.28 -3.42
C THR A 86 2.06 -1.85 -2.01
N VAL A 87 1.53 -0.71 -1.53
CA VAL A 87 1.50 -0.38 -0.11
C VAL A 87 0.13 0.16 0.26
N THR A 88 -0.64 -0.71 0.91
CA THR A 88 -1.79 -0.38 1.74
C THR A 88 -1.37 0.61 2.85
N PRO A 89 -2.17 1.65 3.17
CA PRO A 89 -1.87 2.57 4.26
C PRO A 89 -2.21 1.94 5.61
N GLY A 90 -1.29 2.03 6.57
CA GLY A 90 -1.49 1.58 7.94
C GLY A 90 -0.21 1.68 8.76
N GLU A 91 0.17 2.93 9.03
CA GLU A 91 0.98 3.47 10.13
C GLU A 91 2.39 2.94 10.50
N ASN A 92 3.23 3.93 10.76
CA ASN A 92 4.66 3.95 11.03
C ASN A 92 5.03 3.48 12.45
N LYS A 93 6.12 2.71 12.58
CA LYS A 93 7.37 3.16 13.24
C LYS A 93 8.48 2.11 13.10
N ALA A 94 9.72 2.62 13.05
CA ALA A 94 11.02 1.95 13.12
C ALA A 94 11.61 1.34 11.82
N GLN A 95 12.34 2.21 11.10
CA GLN A 95 13.77 2.13 10.70
C GLN A 95 14.54 0.80 10.98
N PRO A 96 15.70 0.55 10.33
CA PRO A 96 15.96 0.23 8.93
C PRO A 96 16.75 -1.13 8.83
N ASN A 97 17.12 -1.56 7.62
CA ASN A 97 18.23 -2.51 7.37
C ASN A 97 18.11 -3.96 7.88
N ASN A 98 17.29 -4.80 7.25
CA ASN A 98 17.78 -6.08 6.70
C ASN A 98 16.64 -6.85 6.02
N ARG A 99 16.77 -7.00 4.71
CA ARG A 99 15.91 -7.79 3.82
C ARG A 99 15.83 -9.25 4.29
N ALA A 100 14.82 -9.56 5.09
CA ALA A 100 14.06 -10.80 4.95
C ALA A 100 12.91 -10.52 3.95
N PRO A 101 12.46 -11.53 3.16
CA PRO A 101 11.42 -11.35 2.16
C PRO A 101 10.20 -10.64 2.77
N SER A 102 9.96 -9.45 2.22
CA SER A 102 9.04 -8.45 2.74
C SER A 102 7.61 -9.01 2.75
N GLY A 103 7.03 -9.20 3.94
CA GLY A 103 5.63 -9.64 4.08
C GLY A 103 5.36 -10.44 5.36
N LEU A 104 6.33 -11.22 5.83
CA LEU A 104 6.18 -12.11 6.99
C LEU A 104 5.79 -11.37 8.28
N GLY A 105 6.22 -10.11 8.45
CA GLY A 105 5.97 -9.37 9.67
C GLY A 105 4.50 -9.03 9.95
N ARG A 106 3.64 -9.06 8.92
CA ARG A 106 2.19 -8.83 9.05
C ARG A 106 1.38 -10.11 9.15
N MET A 107 1.95 -11.23 8.71
CA MET A 107 1.29 -12.53 8.61
C MET A 107 1.23 -13.22 9.97
N THR A 108 0.12 -13.91 10.19
CA THR A 108 -0.02 -14.85 11.31
C THR A 108 0.74 -16.14 11.01
N LEU A 109 1.02 -16.92 12.04
CA LEU A 109 1.65 -18.23 11.91
C LEU A 109 0.82 -19.14 10.98
N ASP A 110 -0.51 -19.08 11.07
CA ASP A 110 -1.46 -19.74 10.17
C ASP A 110 -1.33 -19.25 8.71
N ASP A 111 -1.27 -17.95 8.46
CA ASP A 111 -1.08 -17.38 7.10
C ASP A 111 0.24 -17.86 6.47
N VAL A 112 1.33 -17.90 7.25
CA VAL A 112 2.63 -18.40 6.80
C VAL A 112 2.53 -19.89 6.48
N CYS A 113 1.97 -20.69 7.38
CA CYS A 113 1.78 -22.12 7.16
C CYS A 113 0.97 -22.40 5.88
N ARG A 114 -0.11 -21.65 5.63
CA ARG A 114 -0.90 -21.77 4.40
C ARG A 114 -0.12 -21.37 3.15
N THR A 115 0.62 -20.26 3.23
CA THR A 115 1.39 -19.71 2.11
C THR A 115 2.50 -20.66 1.67
N TYR A 116 3.18 -21.28 2.63
CA TYR A 116 4.32 -22.16 2.37
C TYR A 116 3.97 -23.65 2.40
N ASN A 117 2.67 -23.98 2.49
CA ASN A 117 2.18 -25.36 2.60
C ASN A 117 2.84 -26.16 3.74
N ILE A 118 3.11 -25.48 4.86
CA ILE A 118 3.70 -26.08 6.06
C ILE A 118 2.57 -26.57 6.97
N ASN A 119 2.72 -27.78 7.51
CA ASN A 119 1.77 -28.30 8.50
C ASN A 119 1.88 -27.48 9.80
N LEU A 120 0.83 -26.73 10.10
CA LEU A 120 0.75 -25.88 11.29
C LEU A 120 1.07 -26.66 12.58
N ASN A 121 0.52 -27.87 12.72
CA ASN A 121 0.78 -28.69 13.91
C ASN A 121 2.27 -29.05 14.05
N ALA A 122 2.90 -29.49 12.95
CA ALA A 122 4.33 -29.81 12.94
C ALA A 122 5.20 -28.57 13.19
N ALA A 123 4.81 -27.40 12.69
CA ALA A 123 5.50 -26.15 12.93
C ALA A 123 5.43 -25.74 14.41
N LEU A 124 4.26 -25.86 15.05
CA LEU A 124 4.08 -25.58 16.48
C LEU A 124 4.89 -26.54 17.36
N GLU A 125 4.96 -27.82 17.00
CA GLU A 125 5.79 -28.80 17.72
C GLU A 125 7.28 -28.46 17.64
N ARG A 126 7.78 -28.04 16.46
CA ARG A 126 9.19 -27.63 16.29
C ARG A 126 9.53 -26.36 17.07
N LEU A 127 8.59 -25.40 17.08
CA LEU A 127 8.72 -24.18 17.87
C LEU A 127 8.72 -24.50 19.37
N ALA A 128 7.80 -25.34 19.84
CA ALA A 128 7.73 -25.78 21.22
C ALA A 128 9.01 -26.53 21.65
N GLY A 129 9.60 -27.34 20.76
CA GLY A 129 10.88 -28.02 21.00
C GLY A 129 12.07 -27.08 21.19
N LYS A 130 11.97 -25.84 20.69
CA LYS A 130 12.95 -24.75 20.90
C LYS A 130 12.60 -23.84 22.08
N GLY A 131 11.53 -24.14 22.83
CA GLY A 131 11.02 -23.31 23.92
C GLY A 131 10.18 -22.11 23.46
N ILE A 132 9.79 -22.07 22.20
CA ILE A 132 8.98 -20.99 21.61
C ILE A 132 7.52 -21.41 21.66
N THR A 133 6.73 -20.71 22.48
CA THR A 133 5.28 -20.91 22.51
C THR A 133 4.63 -19.92 21.55
N ALA A 134 4.09 -20.45 20.46
CA ALA A 134 3.35 -19.69 19.47
C ALA A 134 1.99 -20.35 19.21
N LEU A 135 0.99 -19.57 18.80
CA LEU A 135 -0.32 -20.05 18.38
C LEU A 135 -0.53 -19.71 16.90
N SER A 136 -1.49 -20.38 16.27
CA SER A 136 -1.88 -20.17 14.88
C SER A 136 -2.22 -18.70 14.57
N GLY A 137 -2.84 -18.01 15.53
CA GLY A 137 -3.22 -16.61 15.41
C GLY A 137 -2.12 -15.61 15.76
N ASP A 138 -0.97 -16.05 16.30
CA ASP A 138 0.12 -15.15 16.65
C ASP A 138 0.81 -14.62 15.40
N LYS A 139 1.18 -13.34 15.42
CA LYS A 139 1.96 -12.73 14.34
C LYS A 139 3.41 -13.17 14.45
N MET A 140 4.03 -13.49 13.31
CA MET A 140 5.47 -13.79 13.24
C MET A 140 6.32 -12.68 13.88
N SER A 141 5.92 -11.40 13.73
CA SER A 141 6.60 -10.28 14.39
C SER A 141 6.51 -10.30 15.91
N GLN A 142 5.35 -10.69 16.47
CA GLN A 142 5.17 -10.72 17.93
C GLN A 142 5.99 -11.85 18.55
N ILE A 143 6.03 -13.02 17.90
CA ILE A 143 6.82 -14.16 18.36
C ILE A 143 8.32 -13.84 18.25
N SER A 144 8.76 -13.25 17.13
CA SER A 144 10.16 -12.86 16.95
C SER A 144 10.63 -11.87 18.00
N ASP A 145 9.78 -10.90 18.36
CA ASP A 145 10.08 -9.87 19.35
C ASP A 145 10.10 -10.45 20.77
N LYS A 146 9.13 -11.31 21.09
CA LYS A 146 9.00 -11.96 22.41
C LYS A 146 10.19 -12.86 22.74
N TYR A 147 10.75 -13.55 21.74
CA TYR A 147 11.82 -14.53 21.93
C TYR A 147 13.19 -14.03 21.43
N ASP A 148 13.29 -12.76 21.03
CA ASP A 148 14.50 -12.13 20.47
C ASP A 148 15.14 -12.95 19.32
N ILE A 149 14.31 -13.59 18.51
CA ILE A 149 14.74 -14.38 17.35
C ILE A 149 14.36 -13.68 16.07
N THR A 150 15.14 -13.88 15.00
CA THR A 150 14.80 -13.26 13.71
C THR A 150 13.61 -13.98 13.05
N ARG A 151 12.80 -13.25 12.28
CA ARG A 151 11.68 -13.83 11.50
C ARG A 151 12.13 -14.93 10.53
N ARG A 152 13.37 -14.83 10.04
CA ARG A 152 14.00 -15.87 9.23
C ARG A 152 14.27 -17.11 10.07
N GLU A 153 14.88 -16.95 11.24
CA GLU A 153 15.15 -18.06 12.16
C GLU A 153 13.85 -18.75 12.60
N LEU A 154 12.81 -17.96 12.91
CA LEU A 154 11.48 -18.46 13.22
C LEU A 154 10.91 -19.33 12.08
N TYR A 155 11.05 -18.89 10.82
CA TYR A 155 10.65 -19.65 9.64
C TYR A 155 11.50 -20.92 9.43
N GLU A 156 12.82 -20.84 9.63
CA GLU A 156 13.73 -21.99 9.51
C GLU A 156 13.44 -23.08 10.55
N ILE A 157 12.94 -22.72 11.74
CA ILE A 157 12.50 -23.69 12.75
C ILE A 157 11.22 -24.42 12.31
N MET A 158 10.35 -23.76 11.54
CA MET A 158 9.05 -24.29 11.12
C MET A 158 9.12 -25.19 9.89
N LYS A 159 10.05 -24.92 8.97
CA LYS A 159 10.33 -25.72 7.77
C LYS A 159 11.03 -27.02 8.14
#